data_AF-A0A0S6X0U7-F1
#
_entry.id   AF-A0A0S6X0U7-F1
#
_cell.length_a   1.000
_cell.length_b   1.000
_cell.length_c   1.000
_cell.angle_alpha   90.00
_cell.angle_beta   90.00
_cell.angle_gamma   90.00
#
_symmetry.space_group_name_H-M   'P 1'
#
loop_
_entity.id
_entity.type
_entity.pdbx_description
1 polymer ?
#
loop_
_entity_poly.entity_id
_entity_poly.type
_entity_poly.pdbx_seq_one_letter_code
_entity_poly.pdbx_strand_id
1 'polypeptide(L)'
;MSSEAQCSFIPAHAGQPALHAAWCDAACDAAAGHFYSATRATLEGAALRPRHAGAIAFQTEIAQRLREGLLTGEAAEPVLAALEAAFARYYEEGTET
;
A
#
# COMPACT_ATOMS: atom_id res chain seq x y z
N MET A 1 -16.17 2.38 13.98
CA MET A 1 -16.12 3.86 13.90
C MET A 1 -17.34 4.33 13.12
N SER A 2 -18.04 5.38 13.55
CA SER A 2 -19.29 5.83 12.92
C SER A 2 -19.04 6.58 11.60
N SER A 3 -20.09 6.72 10.77
CA SER A 3 -20.05 7.54 9.56
C SER A 3 -19.77 9.01 9.89
N GLU A 4 -20.41 9.54 10.93
CA GLU A 4 -20.18 10.91 11.43
C GLU A 4 -18.71 11.17 11.77
N ALA A 5 -18.06 10.23 12.48
CA ALA A 5 -16.65 10.35 12.82
C ALA A 5 -15.75 10.36 11.57
N GLN A 6 -16.13 9.62 10.54
CA GLN A 6 -15.35 9.44 9.32
C GLN A 6 -15.56 10.56 8.30
N CYS A 7 -16.78 11.07 8.15
CA CYS A 7 -17.08 12.12 7.18
C CYS A 7 -16.88 13.54 7.73
N SER A 8 -16.88 13.71 9.06
CA SER A 8 -16.81 15.03 9.69
C SER A 8 -15.61 15.16 10.63
N PHE A 9 -15.58 14.42 11.73
CA PHE A 9 -14.58 14.62 12.78
C PHE A 9 -13.14 14.40 12.28
N ILE A 10 -12.86 13.24 11.66
CA ILE A 10 -11.51 12.89 11.21
C ILE A 10 -10.99 13.91 10.17
N PRO A 11 -11.72 14.22 9.08
CA PRO A 11 -11.29 15.25 8.12
C PRO A 11 -11.12 16.64 8.74
N ALA A 12 -12.02 17.05 9.64
CA ALA A 12 -11.94 18.35 10.33
C ALA A 12 -10.68 18.50 11.20
N HIS A 13 -10.09 17.38 11.62
CA HIS A 13 -8.84 17.32 12.38
C HIS A 13 -7.64 16.88 11.54
N ALA A 14 -7.69 17.09 10.22
CA ALA A 14 -6.64 16.75 9.26
C ALA A 14 -6.24 15.26 9.24
N GLY A 15 -7.10 14.39 9.75
CA GLY A 15 -6.93 12.94 9.63
C GLY A 15 -7.50 12.43 8.31
N GLN A 16 -7.02 11.27 7.87
CA GLN A 16 -7.52 10.61 6.67
C GLN A 16 -8.60 9.59 7.06
N PRO A 17 -9.83 9.71 6.52
CA PRO A 17 -10.87 8.74 6.81
C PRO A 17 -10.61 7.41 6.08
N ALA A 18 -11.10 6.32 6.65
CA ALA A 18 -10.94 4.97 6.12
C ALA A 18 -12.24 4.39 5.51
N LEU A 19 -13.40 5.02 5.76
CA LEU A 19 -14.67 4.55 5.19
C LEU A 19 -14.89 5.11 3.79
N HIS A 20 -15.27 4.24 2.85
CA HIS A 20 -15.66 4.61 1.49
C HIS A 20 -16.70 5.75 1.45
N ALA A 21 -17.64 5.79 2.42
CA ALA A 21 -18.64 6.85 2.52
C ALA A 21 -18.02 8.26 2.61
N ALA A 22 -16.91 8.43 3.35
CA ALA A 22 -16.22 9.70 3.47
C ALA A 22 -15.47 10.07 2.17
N TRP A 23 -14.93 9.07 1.48
CA TRP A 23 -14.25 9.26 0.18
C TRP A 23 -15.22 9.58 -0.96
N CYS A 24 -16.52 9.35 -0.77
CA CYS A 24 -17.57 9.70 -1.72
C CYS A 24 -18.40 10.91 -1.29
N ASP A 25 -18.11 11.51 -0.13
CA ASP A 25 -18.83 12.68 0.36
C ASP A 25 -18.27 13.95 -0.31
N ALA A 26 -19.14 14.68 -1.03
CA ALA A 26 -18.73 15.84 -1.81
C ALA A 26 -18.23 17.01 -0.95
N ALA A 27 -18.76 17.18 0.26
CA ALA A 27 -18.32 18.24 1.16
C ALA A 27 -16.95 17.92 1.76
N CYS A 28 -16.73 16.66 2.14
CA CYS A 28 -15.45 16.14 2.58
C CYS A 28 -14.37 16.28 1.49
N ASP A 29 -14.69 15.91 0.24
CA ASP A 29 -13.77 16.04 -0.88
C ASP A 29 -13.46 17.50 -1.25
N ALA A 30 -14.47 18.37 -1.27
CA ALA A 30 -14.26 19.81 -1.50
C ALA A 30 -13.37 20.44 -0.41
N ALA A 31 -13.58 20.08 0.85
CA ALA A 31 -12.74 20.56 1.96
C ALA A 31 -11.28 20.05 1.86
N ALA A 32 -11.07 18.88 1.26
CA ALA A 32 -9.76 18.31 0.99
C ALA A 32 -9.16 18.74 -0.37
N GLY A 33 -9.75 19.73 -1.06
CA GLY A 33 -9.24 20.20 -2.35
C GLY A 33 -9.35 19.18 -3.48
N HIS A 34 -10.40 18.36 -3.46
CA HIS A 34 -10.68 17.28 -4.40
C HIS A 34 -9.69 16.11 -4.37
N PHE A 35 -8.93 15.96 -3.29
CA PHE A 35 -7.94 14.90 -3.13
C PHE A 35 -8.55 13.49 -3.24
N TYR A 36 -9.70 13.24 -2.59
CA TYR A 36 -10.29 11.90 -2.54
C TYR A 36 -10.78 11.48 -3.92
N SER A 37 -11.52 12.33 -4.61
CA SER A 37 -11.99 12.02 -5.97
C SER A 37 -10.85 11.89 -6.97
N ALA A 38 -9.83 12.75 -6.88
CA ALA A 38 -8.65 12.70 -7.75
C ALA A 38 -7.78 11.45 -7.55
N THR A 39 -7.81 10.83 -6.36
CA THR A 39 -6.98 9.66 -6.03
C THR A 39 -7.75 8.36 -5.90
N ARG A 40 -9.09 8.39 -5.99
CA ARG A 40 -9.95 7.22 -5.76
C ARG A 40 -9.58 6.02 -6.63
N ALA A 41 -9.38 6.23 -7.93
CA ALA A 41 -9.01 5.16 -8.86
C ALA A 41 -7.68 4.49 -8.48
N THR A 42 -6.70 5.27 -7.99
CA THR A 42 -5.42 4.74 -7.50
C THR A 42 -5.61 3.91 -6.23
N LEU A 43 -6.46 4.38 -5.30
CA LEU A 43 -6.76 3.66 -4.06
C LEU A 43 -7.50 2.33 -4.34
N GLU A 44 -8.47 2.35 -5.25
CA GLU A 44 -9.24 1.16 -5.64
C GLU A 44 -8.37 0.09 -6.32
N GLY A 45 -7.30 0.50 -7.01
CA GLY A 45 -6.32 -0.41 -7.60
C GLY A 45 -5.18 -0.83 -6.65
N ALA A 46 -5.15 -0.33 -5.42
CA ALA A 46 -4.09 -0.65 -4.48
C ALA A 46 -4.27 -2.04 -3.85
N ALA A 47 -3.16 -2.76 -3.69
CA ALA A 47 -3.13 -4.03 -2.96
C ALA A 47 -2.74 -3.80 -1.50
N LEU A 48 -3.33 -4.59 -0.59
CA LEU A 48 -2.87 -4.65 0.79
C LEU A 48 -1.49 -5.31 0.84
N ARG A 49 -0.61 -4.76 1.67
CA ARG A 49 0.66 -5.43 1.97
C ARG A 49 0.41 -6.69 2.80
N PRO A 50 1.14 -7.80 2.57
CA PRO A 50 1.01 -9.00 3.38
C PRO A 50 1.25 -8.72 4.87
N ARG A 51 0.42 -9.29 5.76
CA ARG A 51 0.49 -9.06 7.22
C ARG A 51 1.00 -10.27 8.00
N HIS A 52 1.56 -11.24 7.31
CA HIS A 52 2.11 -12.46 7.91
C HIS A 52 3.53 -12.27 8.47
N ALA A 53 3.94 -13.23 9.31
CA ALA A 53 5.31 -13.29 9.79
C ALA A 53 6.27 -13.46 8.60
N GLY A 54 7.37 -12.70 8.58
CA GLY A 54 8.34 -12.71 7.49
C GLY A 54 8.11 -11.65 6.39
N ALA A 55 6.92 -11.05 6.28
CA ALA A 55 6.63 -10.05 5.23
C ALA A 55 7.58 -8.83 5.27
N ILE A 56 7.91 -8.32 6.46
CA ILE A 56 8.84 -7.17 6.63
C ILE A 56 10.28 -7.57 6.28
N ALA A 57 10.71 -8.78 6.68
CA ALA A 57 12.04 -9.28 6.38
C ALA A 57 12.23 -9.46 4.86
N PHE A 58 11.22 -10.07 4.21
CA PHE A 58 11.15 -10.19 2.75
C PHE A 58 11.23 -8.82 2.07
N GLN A 59 10.37 -7.86 2.46
CA GLN A 59 10.35 -6.52 1.88
C GLN A 59 11.73 -5.83 1.99
N THR A 60 12.39 -5.99 3.14
CA THR A 60 13.72 -5.40 3.38
C THR A 60 14.77 -6.00 2.44
N GLU A 61 14.81 -7.34 2.34
CA GLU A 61 15.77 -8.03 1.48
C GLU A 61 15.58 -7.68 0.00
N ILE A 62 14.35 -7.77 -0.52
CA ILE A 62 14.10 -7.51 -1.94
C ILE A 62 14.35 -6.04 -2.29
N ALA A 63 14.08 -5.10 -1.39
CA ALA A 63 14.32 -3.69 -1.62
C ALA A 63 15.83 -3.39 -1.72
N GLN A 64 16.66 -4.10 -0.95
CA GLN A 64 18.11 -4.02 -1.07
C GLN A 64 18.58 -4.62 -2.40
N ARG A 65 18.19 -5.87 -2.70
CA ARG A 65 18.61 -6.59 -3.91
C ARG A 65 18.21 -5.88 -5.20
N LEU A 66 16.99 -5.36 -5.26
CA LEU A 66 16.47 -4.60 -6.40
C LEU A 66 17.28 -3.30 -6.58
N ARG A 67 17.54 -2.58 -5.49
CA ARG A 67 18.31 -1.33 -5.54
C ARG A 67 19.74 -1.58 -6.03
N GLU A 68 20.39 -2.63 -5.53
CA GLU A 68 21.73 -3.02 -5.98
C GLU A 68 21.75 -3.31 -7.48
N GLY A 69 20.83 -4.14 -7.97
CA GLY A 69 20.75 -4.48 -9.41
C GLY A 69 20.49 -3.26 -10.29
N LEU A 70 19.62 -2.33 -9.85
CA LEU A 70 19.37 -1.08 -10.57
C LEU A 70 20.58 -0.15 -10.61
N LEU A 71 21.31 -0.02 -9.48
CA LEU A 71 22.47 0.86 -9.39
C LEU A 71 23.68 0.34 -10.19
N THR A 72 23.84 -0.98 -10.28
CA THR A 72 24.94 -1.62 -11.02
C THR A 72 24.61 -1.83 -12.50
N GLY A 73 23.36 -1.62 -12.91
CA GLY A 73 22.91 -1.91 -14.28
C GLY A 73 22.91 -3.41 -14.58
N GLU A 74 22.66 -4.26 -13.57
CA GLU A 74 22.57 -5.70 -13.73
C GLU A 74 21.40 -6.07 -14.66
N ALA A 75 21.56 -7.16 -15.42
CA ALA A 75 20.45 -7.74 -16.17
C ALA A 75 19.28 -8.06 -15.22
N ALA A 76 18.04 -7.86 -15.66
CA ALA A 76 16.86 -8.05 -14.82
C ALA A 76 16.69 -9.49 -14.33
N GLU A 77 17.07 -10.47 -15.16
CA GLU A 77 16.83 -11.89 -14.92
C GLU A 77 17.45 -12.42 -13.61
N PRO A 78 18.75 -12.21 -13.32
CA PRO A 78 19.33 -12.60 -12.03
C PRO A 78 18.79 -11.80 -10.84
N VAL A 79 18.28 -10.58 -11.04
CA VAL A 79 17.60 -9.81 -9.98
C VAL A 79 16.25 -10.45 -9.64
N LEU A 80 15.46 -10.77 -10.66
CA LEU A 80 14.15 -11.41 -10.51
C LEU A 80 14.27 -12.80 -9.88
N ALA A 81 15.24 -13.62 -10.32
CA ALA A 81 15.49 -14.93 -9.72
C ALA A 81 15.83 -14.85 -8.22
N ALA A 82 16.58 -13.82 -7.81
CA ALA A 82 16.88 -13.61 -6.39
C ALA A 82 15.64 -13.19 -5.59
N LEU A 83 14.77 -12.35 -6.17
CA LEU A 83 13.49 -11.95 -5.57
C LEU A 83 12.55 -13.16 -5.39
N GLU A 84 12.44 -14.02 -6.40
CA GLU A 84 11.65 -15.25 -6.34
C GLU A 84 12.17 -16.22 -5.28
N ALA A 85 13.50 -16.39 -5.22
CA ALA A 85 14.12 -17.22 -4.18
C ALA A 85 13.86 -16.66 -2.77
N ALA A 86 13.92 -15.33 -2.59
CA ALA A 86 13.57 -14.70 -1.32
C ALA A 86 12.09 -14.89 -0.98
N PHE A 87 11.20 -14.76 -1.96
CA PHE A 87 9.77 -14.99 -1.78
C PHE A 87 9.50 -16.41 -1.28
N ALA A 88 10.06 -17.43 -1.93
CA ALA A 88 9.90 -18.83 -1.53
C ALA A 88 10.40 -19.15 -0.10
N ARG A 89 11.34 -18.35 0.45
CA ARG A 89 11.82 -18.54 1.84
C ARG A 89 10.94 -17.91 2.90
N TYR A 90 10.31 -16.78 2.58
CA TYR A 90 9.51 -16.00 3.54
C TYR A 90 8.01 -16.19 3.41
N TYR A 91 7.57 -16.72 2.28
CA TYR A 91 6.17 -17.00 2.04
C TYR A 91 5.80 -18.34 2.66
N GLU A 92 4.78 -18.31 3.53
CA GLU A 92 4.10 -19.51 4.02
C GLU A 92 2.74 -19.60 3.33
N GLU A 93 2.44 -20.74 2.73
CA GLU A 93 1.17 -20.96 2.02
C GLU A 93 -0.03 -20.79 2.98
N GLY A 94 -1.06 -20.06 2.54
CA GLY A 94 -2.24 -19.75 3.38
C GLY A 94 -2.10 -18.50 4.27
N THR A 95 -1.06 -17.71 4.09
CA THR A 95 -0.84 -16.47 4.86
C THR A 95 -1.25 -15.19 4.12
N GLU A 96 -2.11 -15.28 3.10
CA GLU A 96 -2.47 -14.15 2.21
C GLU A 96 -3.34 -13.03 2.84
N THR A 97 -3.49 -12.99 4.17
CA THR A 97 -4.37 -12.05 4.88
C THR A 97 -3.74 -10.71 5.26
#